data_AF-A0A0P9SC97-F1
#
_entry.id   AF-A0A0P9SC97-F1
#
_cell.length_a   1.000
_cell.length_b   1.000
_cell.length_c   1.000
_cell.angle_alpha   90.00
_cell.angle_beta   90.00
_cell.angle_gamma   90.00
#
_symmetry.space_group_name_H-M   'P 1'
#
loop_
_entity.id
_entity.type
_entity.pdbx_description
1 polymer ?
#
loop_
_entity_poly.entity_id
_entity_poly.type
_entity_poly.pdbx_seq_one_letter_code
_entity_poly.pdbx_strand_id
1 'polypeptide(L)' 'MDPTVLYAKPEAIRTEVGRILASYGKGSGHVFNLGHGITPEVDPEHAGAFLRAVHELSAQYHA' A
#
# COMPACT_ATOMS: atom_id res chain seq x y z
N MET A 1 6.07 -3.30 0.48
CA MET A 1 6.34 -1.85 0.62
C MET A 1 7.28 -1.62 1.81
N ASP A 2 8.19 -0.65 1.74
CA ASP A 2 9.00 -0.26 2.90
C ASP A 2 8.11 0.38 3.98
N PRO A 3 8.16 -0.04 5.26
CA PRO A 3 7.30 0.52 6.31
C PRO A 3 7.51 2.02 6.55
N THR A 4 8.70 2.56 6.23
CA THR A 4 9.00 3.99 6.41
C THR A 4 8.14 4.90 5.54
N VAL A 5 7.55 4.38 4.47
CA VAL A 5 6.59 5.09 3.61
C VAL A 5 5.37 5.56 4.41
N LEU A 6 5.00 4.86 5.49
CA LEU A 6 3.86 5.22 6.33
C LEU A 6 4.08 6.51 7.14
N TYR A 7 5.29 7.06 7.18
CA TYR A 7 5.55 8.39 7.76
C TYR A 7 5.28 9.53 6.77
N ALA A 8 5.10 9.24 5.48
CA ALA A 8 4.79 10.25 4.47
C ALA A 8 3.32 10.64 4.51
N LYS A 9 2.96 11.73 3.80
CA LYS A 9 1.55 12.14 3.67
C LYS A 9 0.71 11.04 2.97
N PRO A 10 -0.60 10.95 3.24
CA PRO A 10 -1.49 9.95 2.64
C PRO A 10 -1.41 9.84 1.11
N GLU A 11 -1.16 10.95 0.41
CA GLU A 11 -1.01 10.97 -1.04
C GLU A 11 0.22 10.19 -1.50
N ALA A 12 1.35 10.34 -0.78
CA ALA A 12 2.59 9.63 -1.10
C ALA A 12 2.46 8.12 -0.81
N ILE A 13 1.79 7.76 0.29
CA ILE A 13 1.46 6.36 0.62
C ILE A 13 0.65 5.75 -0.53
N ARG A 14 -0.40 6.44 -0.98
CA ARG A 14 -1.24 5.99 -2.09
C ARG A 14 -0.45 5.84 -3.39
N THR A 15 0.44 6.79 -3.70
CA THR A 15 1.32 6.72 -4.88
C THR A 15 2.20 5.49 -4.85
N GLU A 16 2.83 5.17 -3.71
CA GLU A 16 3.70 4.00 -3.59
C GLU A 16 2.93 2.68 -3.68
N VAL A 17 1.73 2.61 -3.10
CA VAL A 17 0.81 1.47 -3.28
C VAL A 17 0.51 1.26 -4.77
N GLY A 18 0.13 2.33 -5.48
CA GLY A 18 -0.14 2.27 -6.91
C GLY A 18 1.08 1.79 -7.72
N ARG A 19 2.28 2.27 -7.38
CA ARG A 19 3.54 1.85 -8.02
C ARG A 19 3.79 0.36 -7.86
N ILE A 20 3.61 -0.18 -6.65
CA ILE A 20 3.83 -1.61 -6.35
C ILE A 20 2.77 -2.47 -7.04
N LEU A 21 1.49 -2.08 -7.01
CA LEU A 21 0.42 -2.79 -7.72
C LEU A 21 0.68 -2.84 -9.23
N ALA A 22 1.05 -1.71 -9.83
CA ALA A 22 1.41 -1.66 -11.24
C ALA A 22 2.61 -2.54 -11.59
N SER A 23 3.58 -2.68 -10.68
CA SER A 23 4.75 -3.54 -10.88
C SER A 23 4.42 -5.03 -10.85
N TYR A 24 3.40 -5.45 -10.08
CA TYR A 24 2.91 -6.83 -10.10
C TYR A 24 2.04 -7.09 -11.35
N GLY A 25 1.12 -6.17 -11.66
CA GLY A 25 0.25 -6.26 -12.82
C GLY A 25 -1.05 -7.00 -12.57
N LYS A 26 -1.64 -7.56 -13.64
CA LYS A 26 -2.97 -8.18 -13.63
C LYS A 26 -2.92 -9.64 -13.16
N GLY A 27 -3.99 -10.09 -12.51
CA GLY A 27 -4.18 -11.50 -12.13
C GLY A 27 -4.15 -11.72 -10.62
N SER A 28 -4.35 -12.96 -10.19
CA SER A 28 -4.31 -13.36 -8.78
C SER A 28 -2.89 -13.72 -8.32
N GLY A 29 -2.69 -13.95 -7.02
CA GLY A 29 -1.42 -14.43 -6.45
C GLY A 29 -0.60 -13.39 -5.67
N HIS A 30 -1.01 -12.12 -5.66
CA HIS A 30 -0.37 -11.07 -4.88
C HIS A 30 -1.10 -10.83 -3.56
N VAL A 31 -0.39 -11.04 -2.45
CA VAL A 31 -0.81 -10.55 -1.13
C VAL A 31 0.05 -9.33 -0.82
N PHE A 32 -0.54 -8.14 -0.93
CA PHE A 32 0.17 -6.91 -0.64
C PHE A 32 0.52 -6.84 0.86
N ASN A 33 1.78 -6.55 1.18
CA ASN A 33 2.22 -6.38 2.56
C ASN A 33 3.37 -5.37 2.68
N LEU A 34 3.71 -5.02 3.91
CA LEU A 34 4.98 -4.38 4.24
C LEU A 34 6.13 -5.39 4.13
N GLY A 35 7.34 -4.91 3.84
CA GLY A 35 8.56 -5.73 3.82
C GLY A 35 9.13 -6.03 5.21
N HIS A 36 8.64 -5.33 6.23
CA HIS A 36 8.98 -5.50 7.64
C HIS A 36 7.78 -5.07 8.52
N GLY A 37 7.89 -5.26 9.83
CA GLY A 37 6.88 -4.80 10.79
C GLY A 37 6.66 -3.28 10.74
N ILE A 38 5.42 -2.87 10.99
CA ILE A 38 5.07 -1.47 11.26
C ILE A 38 5.74 -1.03 12.57
N THR A 39 6.19 0.23 12.62
CA THR A 39 6.83 0.83 13.78
C THR A 39 5.81 1.58 14.66
N PRO A 40 6.04 1.69 15.98
CA PRO A 40 5.06 2.28 16.92
C PRO A 40 4.68 3.73 16.65
N GLU A 41 5.55 4.51 16.00
CA GLU A 41 5.37 5.95 15.77
C GLU A 41 4.53 6.26 14.52
N VAL A 42 4.13 5.24 13.76
CA VAL A 42 3.26 5.44 12.60
C VAL A 42 1.89 5.91 13.05
N ASP A 43 1.40 6.99 12.43
CA ASP A 43 0.02 7.44 12.62
C ASP A 43 -0.96 6.34 12.14
N PRO A 44 -1.88 5.85 13.00
CA PRO A 44 -2.89 4.88 12.59
C PRO A 44 -3.70 5.30 11.35
N GLU A 45 -3.92 6.60 11.14
CA GLU A 45 -4.62 7.09 9.95
C GLU A 45 -3.81 6.90 8.66
N HIS A 46 -2.48 6.94 8.75
CA HIS A 46 -1.59 6.64 7.62
C HIS A 46 -1.61 5.14 7.29
N ALA A 47 -1.63 4.28 8.30
CA ALA A 47 -1.88 2.85 8.10
C ALA A 47 -3.28 2.61 7.48
N GLY A 48 -4.29 3.35 7.93
CA GLY A 48 -5.62 3.35 7.31
C GLY A 48 -5.61 3.78 5.85
N ALA A 49 -4.87 4.84 5.50
CA ALA A 49 -4.71 5.30 4.13
C ALA A 49 -4.03 4.25 3.23
N PHE A 50 -3.00 3.57 3.76
CA PHE A 50 -2.36 2.43 3.11
C PHE A 50 -3.36 1.31 2.78
N LEU A 51 -4.12 0.84 3.77
CA LEU A 51 -5.09 -0.25 3.60
C LEU A 51 -6.20 0.14 2.60
N ARG A 52 -6.74 1.35 2.70
CA ARG A 52 -7.74 1.87 1.75
C ARG A 52 -7.20 1.93 0.34
N ALA A 53 -5.98 2.44 0.16
CA ALA A 53 -5.33 2.52 -1.15
C ALA A 53 -5.13 1.13 -1.77
N VAL A 54 -4.73 0.12 -0.98
CA VAL A 54 -4.56 -1.25 -1.48
C VAL A 54 -5.89 -1.80 -2.01
N HIS A 55 -6.99 -1.70 -1.25
CA HIS A 55 -8.29 -2.21 -1.70
C HIS A 55 -8.83 -1.45 -2.92
N GLU A 56 -8.73 -0.12 -2.92
CA GLU A 56 -9.28 0.70 -4.00
C GLU A 56 -8.48 0.54 -5.31
N LEU A 57 -7.15 0.65 -5.23
CA LEU A 57 -6.30 0.65 -6.43
C LEU A 57 -6.08 -0.74 -7.02
N SER A 58 -6.19 -1.81 -6.22
CA SER A 58 -5.97 -3.18 -6.71
C SER A 58 -7.12 -3.69 -7.57
N ALA A 59 -8.34 -3.18 -7.37
CA ALA A 59 -9.55 -3.63 -8.08
C ALA A 59 -9.39 -3.66 -9.61
N GLN A 60 -8.72 -2.67 -10.20
CA GLN A 60 -8.51 -2.61 -11.66
C GLN A 60 -7.60 -3.71 -12.24
N TYR A 61 -6.86 -4.43 -11.39
CA TYR A 61 -5.95 -5.50 -11.79
C TYR A 61 -6.61 -6.89 -11.76
N HIS A 62 -7.87 -6.97 -11.33
CA HIS A 62 -8.65 -8.19 -11.23
C HIS A 62 -9.95 -8.05 -12.04
N ALA A 63 -10.32 -9.11 -12.77
CA ALA A 63 -11.53 -9.19 -13.59
C ALA A 63 -12.46 -10.28 -13.05
#